data_AF-A0A928Z5A7-F1
#
_entry.id   AF-A0A928Z5A7-F1
#
_cell.length_a   1.000
_cell.length_b   1.000
_cell.length_c   1.000
_cell.angle_alpha   90.00
_cell.angle_beta   90.00
_cell.angle_gamma   90.00
#
_symmetry.space_group_name_H-M   'P 1'
#
loop_
_entity.id
_entity.type
_entity.pdbx_description
1 polymer ?
#
loop_
_entity_poly.entity_id
_entity_poly.type
_entity_poly.pdbx_seq_one_letter_code
_entity_poly.pdbx_strand_id
1 'polypeptide(L)' 'MLPVKKRYVLDEDQRPIAVQIAIEDFEKLEDLIENYGLAQLINENQGEERLQKSAALEYYRSLKREDVDS' A
#
# COMPACT_ATOMS: atom_id res chain seq x y z
N MET A 1 -14.81 -11.50 7.88
CA MET A 1 -13.51 -11.07 8.44
C MET A 1 -12.51 -12.20 8.27
N LEU A 2 -11.28 -11.91 7.86
CA LEU A 2 -10.21 -12.91 7.84
C LEU A 2 -10.07 -13.52 9.23
N PRO A 3 -9.93 -14.86 9.37
CA PRO A 3 -9.77 -15.53 10.65
C PRO A 3 -8.36 -15.31 11.21
N VAL A 4 -8.03 -14.07 11.54
CA VAL A 4 -6.73 -13.69 12.12
C VAL A 4 -6.78 -13.92 13.62
N LYS A 5 -5.86 -14.73 14.13
CA LYS A 5 -5.76 -15.00 15.57
C LYS A 5 -5.07 -13.83 16.27
N LYS A 6 -5.87 -13.01 16.95
CA LYS A 6 -5.42 -11.79 17.64
C LYS A 6 -5.13 -12.06 19.11
N ARG A 7 -4.02 -11.52 19.61
CA ARG A 7 -3.75 -11.37 21.05
C ARG A 7 -3.63 -9.88 21.36
N TYR A 8 -4.33 -9.41 22.39
CA TYR A 8 -4.25 -8.00 22.77
C TYR A 8 -3.13 -7.79 23.78
N VAL A 9 -2.37 -6.71 23.59
CA VAL A 9 -1.43 -6.18 24.58
C VAL A 9 -2.17 -5.09 25.35
N LEU A 10 -2.21 -5.22 26.67
CA LEU A 10 -2.92 -4.32 27.57
C LEU A 10 -1.94 -3.40 28.30
N ASP A 11 -2.37 -2.18 28.62
CA ASP A 11 -1.67 -1.29 29.55
C ASP A 11 -2.00 -1.63 31.02
N GLU A 12 -1.49 -0.82 31.96
CA GLU A 12 -1.70 -0.99 33.40
C GLU A 12 -3.18 -0.85 33.82
N ASP A 13 -3.98 -0.11 33.05
CA ASP A 13 -5.41 0.10 33.26
C ASP A 13 -6.27 -0.97 32.53
N GLN A 14 -5.64 -2.05 32.06
CA GLN A 14 -6.26 -3.11 31.25
C GLN A 14 -6.85 -2.63 29.92
N ARG A 15 -6.38 -1.51 29.38
CA ARG A 15 -6.82 -1.00 28.07
C ARG A 15 -5.97 -1.62 26.95
N PRO A 16 -6.58 -2.14 25.88
CA PRO A 16 -5.82 -2.62 24.73
C PRO A 16 -5.07 -1.47 24.04
N ILE A 17 -3.75 -1.60 23.93
CA ILE A 17 -2.87 -0.60 23.28
C ILE A 17 -2.23 -1.13 22.01
N ALA A 18 -2.16 -2.45 21.83
CA ALA A 18 -1.67 -3.08 20.62
C ALA A 18 -2.33 -4.45 20.38
N VAL A 19 -2.17 -4.97 19.17
CA VAL A 19 -2.55 -6.34 18.82
C VAL A 19 -1.31 -7.07 18.30
N GLN A 20 -1.12 -8.30 18.75
CA GLN A 20 -0.14 -9.23 18.24
C GLN A 20 -0.86 -10.26 17.36
N ILE A 21 -0.32 -10.46 16.17
CA ILE A 21 -0.76 -11.45 15.18
C ILE A 21 0.46 -12.22 14.67
N ALA A 22 0.23 -13.34 13.98
CA ALA A 22 1.31 -14.04 13.29
C ALA A 22 1.89 -13.14 12.18
N ILE A 23 3.19 -13.23 11.91
CA ILE A 23 3.84 -12.37 10.91
C ILE A 23 3.24 -12.61 9.52
N GLU A 24 2.89 -13.85 9.21
CA GLU A 24 2.26 -14.24 7.94
C GLU A 24 0.85 -13.68 7.80
N ASP A 25 0.15 -13.44 8.91
CA ASP A 25 -1.15 -12.77 8.90
C ASP A 25 -1.00 -11.26 8.73
N PHE A 26 0.06 -10.66 9.28
CA PHE A 26 0.38 -9.24 9.06
C PHE A 26 0.72 -8.98 7.59
N GLU A 27 1.62 -9.75 7.00
CA GLU A 27 2.03 -9.62 5.59
C GLU A 27 0.84 -9.76 4.64
N LYS A 28 -0.05 -10.75 4.88
CA LYS A 28 -1.28 -10.89 4.08
C LYS A 28 -2.23 -9.70 4.18
N LEU A 29 -2.27 -9.04 5.34
CA LEU A 29 -3.09 -7.84 5.52
C LEU A 29 -2.49 -6.67 4.73
N GLU A 30 -1.18 -6.46 4.80
CA GLU A 30 -0.46 -5.46 4.01
C GLU A 30 -0.68 -5.69 2.51
N ASP A 31 -0.42 -6.90 2.02
CA ASP A 31 -0.61 -7.27 0.61
C ASP A 31 -2.04 -6.98 0.15
N LEU A 32 -3.05 -7.32 0.96
CA LEU A 32 -4.45 -7.08 0.60
C LEU A 32 -4.77 -5.59 0.52
N ILE A 33 -4.28 -4.80 1.47
CA ILE A 33 -4.51 -3.35 1.53
C ILE A 33 -3.79 -2.66 0.35
N GLU A 34 -2.53 -3.01 0.09
CA GLU A 34 -1.75 -2.45 -1.01
C GLU A 34 -2.39 -2.79 -2.36
N ASN A 35 -2.75 -4.05 -2.59
CA ASN A 35 -3.39 -4.48 -3.83
C ASN A 35 -4.73 -3.78 -4.04
N TYR A 36 -5.52 -3.58 -2.98
CA TYR A 36 -6.77 -2.83 -3.07
C TYR A 36 -6.52 -1.36 -3.43
N GLY A 37 -5.57 -0.70 -2.76
CA GLY A 37 -5.19 0.68 -3.04
C GLY A 37 -4.72 0.85 -4.48
N LEU A 38 -3.83 -0.03 -4.95
CA LEU A 38 -3.34 -0.03 -6.32
C LEU A 38 -4.46 -0.25 -7.34
N ALA A 39 -5.38 -1.18 -7.07
CA ALA A 39 -6.53 -1.42 -7.94
C ALA A 39 -7.43 -0.18 -8.05
N GLN A 40 -7.66 0.54 -6.94
CA GLN A 40 -8.42 1.79 -6.97
C GLN A 40 -7.71 2.86 -7.80
N LEU A 41 -6.40 3.06 -7.60
CA LEU A 41 -5.61 4.01 -8.40
C LEU A 41 -5.67 3.66 -9.89
N ILE A 42 -5.57 2.38 -10.25
CA ILE A 42 -5.71 1.94 -11.65
C ILE A 42 -7.11 2.28 -12.17
N ASN A 43 -8.17 2.00 -11.39
CA ASN A 43 -9.56 2.25 -11.78
C ASN A 43 -9.86 3.74 -11.93
N GLU A 44 -9.36 4.60 -11.05
CA GLU A 44 -9.51 6.06 -11.15
C GLU A 44 -8.91 6.61 -12.45
N ASN A 45 -7.85 5.96 -12.95
CA ASN A 45 -7.17 6.32 -14.20
C ASN A 45 -7.66 5.48 -15.41
N GLN A 46 -8.72 4.66 -15.27
CA GLN A 46 -9.29 3.89 -16.39
C GLN A 46 -10.01 4.81 -17.37
N GLY A 47 -9.28 5.25 -18.39
CA GLY A 47 -9.78 6.17 -19.42
C GLY A 47 -8.76 7.22 -19.81
N GLU A 48 -7.73 7.40 -18.98
CA GLU A 48 -6.59 8.24 -19.34
C GLU A 48 -5.79 7.65 -20.50
N GLU A 49 -5.16 8.54 -21.26
CA GLU A 49 -4.33 8.14 -22.40
C GLU A 49 -3.14 7.31 -21.92
N ARG A 50 -3.01 6.10 -22.48
CA ARG A 50 -1.84 5.26 -22.22
C ARG A 50 -0.68 5.72 -23.10
N LEU A 51 0.36 6.23 -22.45
CA LEU A 51 1.60 6.56 -23.14
C LEU A 51 2.22 5.31 -23.80
N GLN A 52 2.75 5.49 -25.02
CA GLN A 52 3.62 4.47 -25.61
C GLN A 52 4.89 4.31 -24.77
N LYS A 53 5.49 3.12 -24.81
CA LYS A 53 6.66 2.78 -23.98
C LYS A 53 7.78 3.82 -24.03
N SER A 54 8.09 4.38 -25.20
CA SER A 54 9.13 5.41 -25.35
C SER A 54 8.77 6.69 -24.59
N ALA A 55 7.55 7.21 -24.77
CA ALA A 55 7.05 8.40 -24.09
C ALA A 55 6.92 8.18 -22.57
N ALA A 56 6.45 7.01 -22.14
CA ALA A 56 6.37 6.65 -20.72
C ALA A 56 7.75 6.63 -20.05
N LEU A 57 8.77 6.07 -20.72
CA LEU A 57 10.15 6.04 -20.22
C LEU A 57 10.77 7.44 -20.17
N GLU A 58 10.50 8.29 -21.15
CA GLU A 58 10.97 9.67 -21.17
C GLU A 58 10.34 10.49 -20.04
N TYR A 59 9.03 10.39 -19.87
CA TYR A 59 8.28 11.03 -18.78
C TYR A 59 8.77 10.56 -17.40
N TYR A 60 8.97 9.25 -17.21
CA TYR A 60 9.52 8.74 -15.95
C TYR A 60 10.92 9.30 -15.63
N ARG A 61 11.75 9.53 -16.65
CA ARG A 61 13.07 10.15 -16.49
C ARG A 61 13.00 11.66 -16.21
N SER A 62 11.95 12.37 -16.63
CA SER A 62 11.79 13.79 -16.26
C SER A 62 11.40 13.93 -14.80
N LEU A 63 10.46 13.11 -14.32
CA LEU A 63 10.06 13.10 -12.90
C LEU A 63 11.26 12.89 -11.96
N LYS A 64 12.11 11.91 -12.27
CA LYS A 64 13.33 11.64 -11.50
C LYS A 64 14.35 12.78 -11.48
N ARG A 65 14.33 13.67 -12.47
CA ARG A 65 15.22 14.84 -12.48
C ARG A 65 14.64 15.96 -11.62
N GLU A 66 13.33 16.18 -11.69
CA GLU A 66 12.63 17.16 -10.85
C GLU A 66 12.73 16.82 -9.35
N ASP A 67 12.69 15.54 -8.98
CA ASP A 67 12.86 15.08 -7.59
C ASP A 67 14.29 15.25 -7.05
N VAL A 68 15.30 15.36 -7.91
CA VAL A 68 16.72 15.49 -7.50
C VAL A 68 17.16 16.95 -7.39
N ASP A 69 16.43 17.87 -8.02
CA ASP A 69 16.66 19.32 -7.98
C ASP A 69 15.78 20.05 -6.92
N SER A 70 15.07 19.30 -6.06
CA SER A 70 14.26 19.79 -4.92
C SER A 70 14.91 19.45 -3.58
#